data_AF-A0A844GPR3-F1
#
_entry.id   AF-A0A844GPR3-F1
#
_cell.length_a   1.000
_cell.length_b   1.000
_cell.length_c   1.000
_cell.angle_alpha   90.00
_cell.angle_beta   90.00
_cell.angle_gamma   90.00
#
_symmetry.space_group_name_H-M   'P 1'
#
loop_
_entity.id
_entity.type
_entity.pdbx_description
1 polymer ?
#
loop_
_entity_poly.entity_id
_entity_poly.type
_entity_poly.pdbx_seq_one_letter_code
_entity_poly.pdbx_strand_id
1 'polypeptide(L)'
;MSLRTVTIGKNVTIIGTNAFYGCKKLSKVNGANNVVKIGNSSFTNCGSLSSITVSETVRIIGKQAFYNCKNFKTITIKTSALSTKTIGSNAFTGTYKKPTIKVPAKQMKTYKKLFGLKGMSSKAIYKK
;
A
#
# COMPACT_ATOMS: atom_id res chain seq x y z
N MET A 1 -9.63 5.99 18.05
CA MET A 1 -10.30 5.14 17.04
C MET A 1 -9.90 3.67 17.22
N SER A 2 -10.87 2.75 17.21
CA SER A 2 -10.71 1.31 17.54
C SER A 2 -10.80 0.36 16.34
N LEU A 3 -10.95 0.88 15.11
CA LEU A 3 -11.18 0.09 13.90
C LEU A 3 -10.10 -0.99 13.72
N ARG A 4 -10.51 -2.26 13.65
CA ARG A 4 -9.62 -3.43 13.50
C ARG A 4 -9.60 -3.99 12.09
N THR A 5 -10.75 -3.95 11.42
CA THR A 5 -10.93 -4.47 10.07
C THR A 5 -11.80 -3.52 9.27
N VAL A 6 -11.62 -3.51 7.96
CA VAL A 6 -12.55 -2.84 7.04
C VAL A 6 -12.77 -3.71 5.81
N THR A 7 -14.01 -3.74 5.34
CA THR A 7 -14.37 -4.34 4.04
C THR A 7 -14.74 -3.21 3.10
N ILE A 8 -13.96 -3.04 2.05
CA ILE A 8 -14.21 -2.07 0.98
C ILE A 8 -15.32 -2.63 0.09
N GLY A 9 -16.37 -1.84 -0.11
CA GLY A 9 -17.53 -2.25 -0.91
C GLY A 9 -17.17 -2.47 -2.39
N LYS A 10 -17.91 -3.36 -3.06
CA LYS A 10 -17.65 -3.75 -4.46
C LYS A 10 -17.65 -2.58 -5.46
N ASN A 11 -18.37 -1.49 -5.17
CA ASN A 11 -18.48 -0.33 -6.06
C ASN A 11 -17.49 0.80 -5.69
N VAL A 12 -16.66 0.61 -4.66
CA VAL A 12 -15.71 1.63 -4.23
C VAL A 12 -14.50 1.64 -5.16
N THR A 13 -14.35 2.72 -5.91
CA THR A 13 -13.22 2.95 -6.82
C THR A 13 -12.13 3.83 -6.22
N ILE A 14 -12.41 4.56 -5.14
CA ILE A 14 -11.47 5.48 -4.51
C ILE A 14 -11.48 5.26 -3.00
N ILE A 15 -10.30 5.01 -2.42
CA ILE A 15 -10.07 5.19 -0.99
C ILE A 15 -9.62 6.63 -0.80
N GLY A 16 -10.44 7.44 -0.12
CA GLY A 16 -10.24 8.87 0.02
C GLY A 16 -8.95 9.27 0.74
N THR A 17 -8.60 10.55 0.59
CA THR A 17 -7.54 11.17 1.39
C THR A 17 -7.86 11.02 2.88
N ASN A 18 -6.89 10.63 3.70
CA ASN A 18 -7.02 10.40 5.15
C ASN A 18 -8.08 9.37 5.59
N ALA A 19 -8.68 8.58 4.68
CA ALA A 19 -9.84 7.72 4.98
C ALA A 19 -9.68 6.82 6.23
N PHE A 20 -8.48 6.31 6.49
CA PHE A 20 -8.12 5.50 7.65
C PHE A 20 -6.93 6.07 8.41
N TYR A 21 -6.71 7.39 8.33
CA TYR A 21 -5.60 8.05 9.02
C TYR A 21 -5.62 7.75 10.52
N GLY A 22 -4.49 7.31 11.07
CA GLY A 22 -4.35 7.07 12.50
C GLY A 22 -5.15 5.87 13.03
N CYS A 23 -5.70 5.01 12.17
CA CYS A 23 -6.35 3.76 12.58
C CYS A 23 -5.32 2.74 13.09
N LYS A 24 -4.70 3.01 14.25
CA LYS A 24 -3.56 2.26 14.80
C LYS A 24 -3.83 0.76 14.96
N LYS A 25 -5.08 0.37 15.22
CA LYS A 25 -5.52 -1.02 15.43
C LYS A 25 -5.98 -1.73 14.14
N LEU A 26 -6.07 -1.03 13.01
CA LEU A 26 -6.53 -1.59 11.74
C LEU A 26 -5.48 -2.57 11.24
N SER A 27 -5.81 -3.86 11.23
CA SER A 27 -4.90 -4.94 10.87
C SER A 27 -5.19 -5.56 9.50
N LYS A 28 -6.44 -5.41 9.01
CA LYS A 28 -6.92 -6.05 7.78
C LYS A 28 -7.85 -5.14 6.96
N VAL A 29 -7.61 -5.08 5.64
CA VAL A 29 -8.44 -4.39 4.65
C VAL A 29 -8.86 -5.43 3.60
N ASN A 30 -10.16 -5.68 3.46
CA ASN A 30 -10.73 -6.64 2.51
C ASN A 30 -11.46 -5.93 1.37
N GLY A 31 -11.73 -6.62 0.26
CA GLY A 31 -12.66 -6.15 -0.79
C GLY A 31 -12.15 -5.04 -1.71
N ALA A 32 -10.89 -4.61 -1.59
CA ALA A 32 -10.30 -3.51 -2.38
C ALA A 32 -10.01 -3.87 -3.86
N ASN A 33 -10.76 -4.79 -4.47
CA ASN A 33 -10.49 -5.33 -5.80
C ASN A 33 -10.73 -4.32 -6.92
N ASN A 34 -11.70 -3.40 -6.74
CA ASN A 34 -12.11 -2.42 -7.75
C ASN A 34 -11.54 -1.01 -7.48
N VAL A 35 -10.67 -0.88 -6.48
CA VAL A 35 -10.06 0.40 -6.12
C VAL A 35 -9.07 0.81 -7.21
N VAL A 36 -9.33 1.97 -7.82
CA VAL A 36 -8.46 2.60 -8.81
C VAL A 36 -7.47 3.56 -8.14
N LYS A 37 -7.87 4.22 -7.06
CA LYS A 37 -7.05 5.22 -6.37
C LYS A 37 -7.02 5.00 -4.86
N ILE A 38 -5.80 4.96 -4.32
CA ILE A 38 -5.55 5.06 -2.89
C ILE A 38 -5.08 6.50 -2.62
N GLY A 39 -5.87 7.24 -1.85
CA GLY A 39 -5.69 8.68 -1.62
C GLY A 39 -4.44 9.03 -0.79
N ASN A 40 -4.19 10.33 -0.68
CA ASN A 40 -3.08 10.83 0.13
C ASN A 40 -3.32 10.47 1.61
N SER A 41 -2.27 9.98 2.26
CA SER A 41 -2.28 9.64 3.69
C SER A 41 -3.40 8.69 4.14
N SER A 42 -4.00 7.93 3.22
CA SER A 42 -5.21 7.17 3.47
C SER A 42 -5.07 6.11 4.57
N PHE A 43 -3.88 5.53 4.74
CA PHE A 43 -3.54 4.58 5.81
C PHE A 43 -2.37 5.06 6.68
N THR A 44 -2.04 6.35 6.66
CA THR A 44 -0.95 6.87 7.50
C THR A 44 -1.16 6.51 8.97
N ASN A 45 -0.09 6.11 9.66
CA ASN A 45 -0.10 5.71 11.07
C ASN A 45 -1.01 4.50 11.39
N CYS A 46 -1.38 3.67 10.41
CA CYS A 46 -2.03 2.37 10.63
C CYS A 46 -1.00 1.34 11.14
N GLY A 47 -0.60 1.48 12.41
CA GLY A 47 0.49 0.71 13.01
C GLY A 47 0.31 -0.81 13.00
N SER A 48 -0.93 -1.31 13.09
CA SER A 48 -1.24 -2.75 13.07
C SER A 48 -1.46 -3.33 11.67
N LEU A 49 -1.49 -2.51 10.60
CA LEU A 49 -1.79 -2.99 9.26
C LEU A 49 -0.68 -3.91 8.79
N SER A 50 -1.01 -5.19 8.59
CA SER A 50 -0.01 -6.23 8.35
C SER A 50 0.16 -6.60 6.90
N SER A 51 -0.90 -6.46 6.10
CA SER A 51 -0.87 -6.77 4.68
C SER A 51 -1.86 -5.96 3.87
N ILE A 52 -1.58 -5.82 2.58
CA ILE A 52 -2.52 -5.32 1.59
C ILE A 52 -2.32 -6.03 0.26
N THR A 53 -3.41 -6.11 -0.51
CA THR A 53 -3.36 -6.42 -1.93
C THR A 53 -3.68 -5.17 -2.72
N VAL A 54 -2.73 -4.74 -3.56
CA VAL A 54 -2.92 -3.70 -4.57
C VAL A 54 -3.43 -4.41 -5.82
N SER A 55 -4.73 -4.30 -6.08
CA SER A 55 -5.41 -4.99 -7.18
C SER A 55 -4.94 -4.51 -8.56
N GLU A 56 -5.32 -5.26 -9.59
CA GLU A 56 -4.99 -4.96 -10.99
C GLU A 56 -5.56 -3.63 -11.49
N THR A 57 -6.59 -3.11 -10.83
CA THR A 57 -7.28 -1.87 -11.16
C THR A 57 -6.60 -0.63 -10.59
N VAL A 58 -5.70 -0.78 -9.60
CA VAL A 58 -5.04 0.37 -8.98
C VAL A 58 -4.13 1.07 -10.00
N ARG A 59 -4.34 2.38 -10.13
CA ARG A 59 -3.55 3.28 -10.98
C ARG A 59 -2.78 4.31 -10.17
N ILE A 60 -3.26 4.68 -8.98
CA ILE A 60 -2.66 5.75 -8.17
C ILE A 60 -2.54 5.32 -6.71
N ILE A 61 -1.37 5.57 -6.12
CA ILE A 61 -1.11 5.51 -4.67
C ILE A 61 -0.65 6.90 -4.24
N GLY A 62 -1.39 7.54 -3.34
CA GLY A 62 -1.16 8.92 -2.92
C GLY A 62 0.12 9.12 -2.11
N LYS A 63 0.48 10.40 -1.91
CA LYS A 63 1.55 10.82 -1.01
C LYS A 63 1.28 10.26 0.38
N GLN A 64 2.31 9.67 1.01
CA GLN A 64 2.23 9.13 2.38
C GLN A 64 1.11 8.09 2.63
N ALA A 65 0.55 7.47 1.58
CA ALA A 65 -0.60 6.57 1.70
C ALA A 65 -0.44 5.48 2.78
N PHE A 66 0.76 4.91 2.96
CA PHE A 66 1.09 3.92 4.00
C PHE A 66 2.22 4.39 4.93
N TYR A 67 2.35 5.71 5.09
CA TYR A 67 3.39 6.30 5.94
C TYR A 67 3.28 5.80 7.38
N ASN A 68 4.40 5.37 7.97
CA ASN A 68 4.51 4.88 9.35
C ASN A 68 3.60 3.67 9.69
N CYS A 69 3.29 2.81 8.70
CA CYS A 69 2.65 1.51 8.92
C CYS A 69 3.67 0.46 9.40
N LYS A 70 4.03 0.52 10.68
CA LYS A 70 5.18 -0.23 11.25
C LYS A 70 5.09 -1.76 11.15
N ASN A 71 3.88 -2.34 11.11
CA ASN A 71 3.68 -3.80 10.98
C ASN A 71 3.43 -4.27 9.55
N PHE A 72 3.61 -3.43 8.53
CA PHE A 72 3.26 -3.74 7.14
C PHE A 72 4.20 -4.76 6.51
N LYS A 73 3.98 -6.04 6.83
CA LYS A 73 4.87 -7.17 6.53
C LYS A 73 4.73 -7.69 5.10
N THR A 74 3.54 -7.64 4.51
CA THR A 74 3.29 -8.22 3.18
C THR A 74 2.54 -7.27 2.26
N ILE A 75 3.10 -7.03 1.07
CA ILE A 75 2.45 -6.23 0.03
C ILE A 75 2.34 -7.10 -1.21
N THR A 76 1.13 -7.35 -1.68
CA THR A 76 0.92 -8.06 -2.95
C THR A 76 0.50 -7.08 -4.03
N ILE A 77 1.30 -6.96 -5.08
CA ILE A 77 1.03 -6.09 -6.23
C ILE A 77 0.56 -6.96 -7.38
N LYS A 78 -0.67 -6.71 -7.85
CA LYS A 78 -1.21 -7.38 -9.05
C LYS A 78 -1.19 -6.48 -10.29
N THR A 79 -1.33 -5.16 -10.10
CA THR A 79 -1.24 -4.19 -11.19
C THR A 79 0.15 -4.14 -11.81
N SER A 80 0.18 -3.78 -13.09
CA SER A 80 1.37 -3.49 -13.89
C SER A 80 1.50 -2.00 -14.23
N ALA A 81 0.55 -1.17 -13.77
CA ALA A 81 0.34 0.20 -14.25
C ALA A 81 0.96 1.30 -13.35
N LEU A 82 1.64 0.93 -12.26
CA LEU A 82 2.24 1.91 -11.35
C LEU A 82 3.60 2.39 -11.86
N SER A 83 3.87 3.68 -11.68
CA SER A 83 5.11 4.33 -12.09
C SER A 83 5.55 5.37 -11.06
N THR A 84 6.70 6.00 -11.29
CA THR A 84 7.22 7.07 -10.42
C THR A 84 6.30 8.29 -10.35
N LYS A 85 5.43 8.50 -11.35
CA LYS A 85 4.44 9.57 -11.40
C LYS A 85 3.16 9.23 -10.63
N THR A 86 2.82 7.95 -10.52
CA THR A 86 1.54 7.52 -9.94
C THR A 86 1.62 7.03 -8.50
N ILE A 87 2.84 6.88 -7.97
CA ILE A 87 3.08 6.69 -6.53
C ILE A 87 3.59 8.01 -5.95
N GLY A 88 2.87 8.56 -4.98
CA GLY A 88 3.23 9.79 -4.30
C GLY A 88 4.46 9.63 -3.41
N SER A 89 5.11 10.75 -3.11
CA SER A 89 6.31 10.78 -2.27
C SER A 89 6.04 10.17 -0.88
N ASN A 90 7.03 9.47 -0.34
CA ASN A 90 6.98 8.84 0.99
C ASN A 90 5.81 7.87 1.21
N ALA A 91 5.20 7.33 0.15
CA ALA A 91 4.05 6.42 0.25
C ALA A 91 4.32 5.25 1.20
N PHE A 92 5.56 4.77 1.29
CA PHE A 92 5.96 3.63 2.11
C PHE A 92 7.04 3.97 3.16
N THR A 93 7.31 5.25 3.42
CA THR A 93 8.31 5.62 4.43
C THR A 93 7.84 5.21 5.83
N GLY A 94 8.72 4.62 6.63
CA GLY A 94 8.40 4.17 7.99
C GLY A 94 7.55 2.90 8.06
N THR A 95 7.39 2.17 6.95
CA THR A 95 6.79 0.82 6.98
C THR A 95 7.73 -0.19 7.66
N TYR A 96 7.27 -1.43 7.84
CA TYR A 96 8.10 -2.52 8.38
C TYR A 96 9.47 -2.60 7.69
N LYS A 97 10.53 -2.88 8.44
CA LYS A 97 11.92 -2.81 7.94
C LYS A 97 12.26 -3.88 6.89
N LYS A 98 11.60 -5.04 6.92
CA LYS A 98 11.87 -6.19 6.03
C LYS A 98 10.56 -6.76 5.43
N PRO A 99 9.78 -5.97 4.68
CA PRO A 99 8.53 -6.45 4.13
C PRO A 99 8.79 -7.42 2.99
N THR A 100 7.91 -8.40 2.82
CA THR A 100 7.85 -9.24 1.62
C THR A 100 6.92 -8.56 0.61
N ILE A 101 7.42 -8.30 -0.59
CA ILE A 101 6.68 -7.66 -1.67
C ILE A 101 6.54 -8.68 -2.79
N LYS A 102 5.32 -9.15 -3.02
CA LYS A 102 4.99 -10.03 -4.15
C LYS A 102 4.62 -9.16 -5.34
N VAL A 103 5.31 -9.33 -6.45
CA VAL A 103 5.15 -8.50 -7.66
C VAL A 103 5.08 -9.37 -8.91
N PRO A 104 4.45 -8.91 -10.00
CA PRO A 104 4.44 -9.66 -11.25
C PRO A 104 5.87 -9.92 -11.72
N ALA A 105 6.20 -11.17 -12.05
CA ALA A 105 7.58 -11.60 -12.33
C ALA A 105 8.31 -10.74 -13.36
N LYS A 106 7.59 -10.31 -14.41
CA LYS A 106 8.11 -9.45 -15.49
C LYS A 106 8.49 -8.03 -15.04
N GLN A 107 8.00 -7.57 -13.88
CA GLN A 107 8.16 -6.18 -13.41
C GLN A 107 8.98 -6.07 -12.11
N MET A 108 9.64 -7.13 -11.68
CA MET A 108 10.35 -7.18 -10.40
C MET A 108 11.41 -6.09 -10.25
N LYS A 109 12.26 -5.90 -11.28
CA LYS A 109 13.31 -4.85 -11.28
C LYS A 109 12.69 -3.45 -11.21
N THR A 110 11.63 -3.22 -11.99
CA THR A 110 10.88 -1.96 -12.03
C THR A 110 10.28 -1.63 -10.67
N TYR A 111 9.55 -2.57 -10.07
CA TYR A 111 8.92 -2.36 -8.77
C TYR A 111 9.93 -2.20 -7.64
N LYS A 112 11.06 -2.93 -7.68
CA LYS A 112 12.14 -2.75 -6.71
C LYS A 112 12.70 -1.34 -6.72
N LYS A 113 13.02 -0.80 -7.90
CA LYS A 113 13.47 0.59 -8.06
C LYS A 113 12.38 1.58 -7.64
N LEU A 114 11.18 1.39 -8.15
CA LEU A 114 10.04 2.27 -7.90
C LEU A 114 9.73 2.38 -6.40
N PHE A 115 9.64 1.26 -5.68
CA PHE A 115 9.27 1.28 -4.27
C PHE A 115 10.40 1.84 -3.40
N GLY A 116 11.66 1.56 -3.75
CA GLY A 116 12.82 2.19 -3.11
C GLY A 116 12.76 3.72 -3.18
N LEU A 117 12.43 4.28 -4.35
CA LEU A 117 12.25 5.74 -4.54
C LEU A 117 11.06 6.32 -3.75
N LYS A 118 10.16 5.46 -3.25
CA LYS A 118 8.91 5.87 -2.56
C LYS A 118 8.92 5.53 -1.07
N GLY A 119 10.12 5.32 -0.51
CA GLY A 119 10.34 5.17 0.93
C GLY A 119 10.40 3.72 1.42
N MET A 120 10.30 2.74 0.52
CA MET A 120 10.42 1.34 0.89
C MET A 120 11.85 1.01 1.34
N SER A 121 11.97 0.23 2.41
CA SER A 121 13.26 -0.20 2.96
C SER A 121 14.12 -0.93 1.91
N SER A 122 15.43 -0.65 1.89
CA SER A 122 16.42 -1.39 1.10
C SER A 122 16.51 -2.87 1.48
N LYS A 123 16.02 -3.24 2.68
CA LYS A 123 15.97 -4.62 3.18
C LYS A 123 14.67 -5.35 2.79
N ALA A 124 13.83 -4.75 1.94
CA ALA A 124 12.62 -5.41 1.43
C ALA A 124 12.96 -6.61 0.54
N ILE A 125 12.19 -7.70 0.71
CA ILE A 125 12.36 -8.95 -0.01
C ILE A 125 11.33 -8.99 -1.12
N TYR A 126 11.78 -9.06 -2.37
CA TYR A 126 10.90 -9.15 -3.53
C TYR A 126 10.75 -10.61 -3.96
N LYS A 127 9.50 -11.05 -4.13
CA LYS A 127 9.15 -12.40 -4.59
C LYS A 127 8.19 -12.31 -5.77
N LYS A 128 8.10 -13.39 -6.54
CA LYS A 128 7.05 -13.58 -7.53
C LYS A 128 5.70 -13.82 -6.84
#